data_AF-A0A941PQ98-F1
#
_entry.id   AF-A0A941PQ98-F1
#
_cell.length_a   1.000
_cell.length_b   1.000
_cell.length_c   1.000
_cell.angle_alpha   90.00
_cell.angle_beta   90.00
_cell.angle_gamma   90.00
#
_symmetry.space_group_name_H-M   'P 1'
#
loop_
_entity.id
_entity.type
_entity.pdbx_description
1 polymer ?
#
loop_
_entity_poly.entity_id
_entity_poly.type
_entity_poly.pdbx_seq_one_letter_code
_entity_poly.pdbx_strand_id
1 'polypeptide(L)' 'MQNKLIQYLKTLVMDSHDLAQRRVGLASTLLERAEGCAGRDPQRAEELRSAAMVYLSVVP' A
#
# COMPACT_ATOMS: atom_id res chain seq x y z
N MET A 1 -27.85 21.47 10.49
CA MET A 1 -27.47 20.06 10.70
C MET A 1 -26.67 19.46 9.53
N GLN A 2 -26.90 19.86 8.26
CA GLN A 2 -26.15 19.36 7.08
C GLN A 2 -24.62 19.54 7.13
N ASN A 3 -24.12 20.63 7.72
CA ASN A 3 -22.69 20.97 7.68
C ASN A 3 -21.80 19.95 8.43
N LYS A 4 -22.32 19.30 9.49
CA LYS A 4 -21.59 18.29 10.26
C LYS A 4 -21.44 16.96 9.48
N LEU A 5 -22.46 16.58 8.72
CA LEU A 5 -22.44 15.38 7.89
C LEU A 5 -21.41 15.50 6.76
N ILE A 6 -21.36 16.66 6.10
CA ILE A 6 -20.40 16.94 5.03
C ILE A 6 -18.97 16.91 5.56
N GLN A 7 -18.72 17.50 6.74
CA GLN A 7 -17.39 17.46 7.33
C GLN A 7 -16.96 16.04 7.72
N TYR A 8 -17.86 15.26 8.34
CA TYR A 8 -17.58 13.86 8.69
C TYR A 8 -17.25 13.01 7.47
N LEU A 9 -18.03 13.14 6.38
CA LEU A 9 -17.75 12.46 5.12
C LEU A 9 -16.40 12.87 4.54
N LYS A 10 -16.06 14.16 4.59
CA LYS A 10 -14.75 14.66 4.16
C LYS A 10 -13.61 14.03 4.96
N THR A 11 -13.75 13.92 6.27
CA THR A 11 -12.72 13.31 7.13
C THR A 11 -12.56 11.83 6.81
N LEU A 12 -13.66 11.11 6.65
CA LEU A 12 -13.66 9.68 6.32
C LEU A 12 -13.00 9.40 4.96
N VAL A 13 -13.26 10.25 3.96
CA VAL A 13 -12.65 10.14 2.63
C VAL A 13 -11.15 10.50 2.65
N MET A 14 -10.75 11.50 3.44
CA MET A 14 -9.34 11.88 3.56
C MET A 14 -8.51 10.80 4.26
N ASP A 15 -9.04 10.21 5.34
CA ASP A 15 -8.38 9.15 6.12
C ASP A 15 -8.19 7.88 5.28
N SER A 16 -9.23 7.49 4.52
CA SER A 16 -9.14 6.36 3.60
C SER A 16 -8.15 6.60 2.45
N HIS A 17 -7.99 7.84 1.98
CA HIS A 17 -6.98 8.17 0.97
C HIS A 17 -5.55 8.11 1.53
N ASP A 18 -5.33 8.58 2.76
CA ASP A 18 -4.03 8.52 3.43
C ASP A 18 -3.59 7.07 3.67
N LEU A 19 -4.52 6.23 4.12
CA LEU A 19 -4.29 4.79 4.29
C LEU A 19 -3.99 4.10 2.96
N ALA A 20 -4.72 4.41 1.89
CA ALA A 20 -4.46 3.88 0.55
C ALA A 20 -3.07 4.31 0.04
N GLN A 21 -2.71 5.58 0.21
CA GLN A 21 -1.43 6.12 -0.24
C GLN A 21 -0.25 5.51 0.52
N ARG A 22 -0.40 5.33 1.84
CA ARG A 22 0.60 4.68 2.69
C ARG A 22 0.80 3.21 2.31
N ARG A 23 -0.25 2.53 1.85
CA ARG A 23 -0.15 1.15 1.38
C ARG A 23 0.60 1.02 0.07
N VAL A 24 0.29 1.89 -0.88
CA VAL A 24 1.02 1.96 -2.15
C VAL A 24 2.51 2.19 -1.87
N GLY A 25 2.86 3.07 -0.94
CA GLY A 25 4.25 3.30 -0.54
C GLY A 25 4.97 2.06 0.02
N LEU A 26 4.32 1.28 0.89
CA LEU A 26 4.92 0.07 1.45
C LEU A 26 5.07 -1.05 0.43
N ALA A 27 4.06 -1.26 -0.43
CA ALA A 27 4.13 -2.22 -1.53
C ALA A 27 5.23 -1.83 -2.54
N SER A 28 5.34 -0.54 -2.88
CA SER A 28 6.43 -0.03 -3.72
C SER A 28 7.81 -0.28 -3.10
N THR A 29 7.96 -0.10 -1.78
CA THR A 29 9.23 -0.36 -1.08
C THR A 29 9.63 -1.83 -1.16
N LEU A 30 8.67 -2.75 -1.07
CA LEU A 30 8.91 -4.19 -1.21
C LEU A 30 9.32 -4.57 -2.64
N LEU A 31 8.67 -3.97 -3.64
CA LEU A 31 9.01 -4.18 -5.05
C LEU A 31 10.40 -3.62 -5.40
N GLU A 32 10.75 -2.44 -4.91
CA GLU A 32 12.08 -1.85 -5.12
C GLU A 32 13.20 -2.72 -4.53
N ARG A 33 12.96 -3.31 -3.34
CA ARG A 33 13.88 -4.29 -2.74
C ARG A 33 13.94 -5.60 -3.53
N ALA A 34 12.81 -6.04 -4.09
CA ALA A 34 12.78 -7.21 -4.96
C ALA A 34 13.66 -7.00 -6.20
N GLU A 35 13.56 -5.82 -6.83
CA GLU A 35 14.40 -5.45 -7.97
C GLU A 35 15.88 -5.39 -7.62
N GLY A 36 16.23 -4.82 -6.46
CA GLY A 36 17.61 -4.82 -5.96
C GLY A 36 18.17 -6.22 -5.66
N CYS A 37 17.31 -7.18 -5.30
CA CYS A 37 17.72 -8.56 -5.07
C CYS A 37 17.72 -9.43 -6.34
N ALA A 38 16.99 -9.04 -7.41
CA ALA A 38 16.73 -9.90 -8.56
C ALA A 38 17.98 -10.40 -9.30
N GLY A 39 19.08 -9.62 -9.27
CA GLY A 39 20.35 -10.02 -9.87
C GLY A 39 21.24 -10.92 -9.00
N ARG A 40 20.99 -11.00 -7.69
CA ARG A 40 21.86 -11.72 -6.72
C ARG A 40 21.15 -12.92 -6.08
N ASP A 41 19.85 -12.81 -5.88
CA ASP A 41 19.00 -13.80 -5.25
C ASP A 41 17.58 -13.71 -5.84
N PRO A 42 17.31 -14.45 -6.93
CA PRO A 42 16.04 -14.38 -7.63
C PRO A 42 14.88 -14.96 -6.82
N GLN A 43 15.15 -15.91 -5.92
CA GLN A 43 14.12 -16.52 -5.07
C GLN A 43 13.63 -15.50 -4.04
N ARG A 44 14.56 -14.79 -3.38
CA ARG A 44 14.21 -13.74 -2.43
C ARG A 44 13.51 -12.55 -3.11
N ALA A 45 13.86 -12.24 -4.35
CA ALA A 45 13.14 -11.23 -5.12
C ALA A 45 11.67 -11.62 -5.36
N GLU A 46 11.42 -12.89 -5.67
CA GLU A 46 10.05 -13.39 -5.87
C GLU A 46 9.24 -13.40 -4.56
N GLU A 47 9.85 -13.76 -3.44
CA GLU A 47 9.21 -13.69 -2.12
C GLU A 47 8.79 -12.25 -1.76
N LEU A 48 9.64 -11.27 -2.06
CA LEU A 48 9.33 -9.85 -1.84
C LEU A 48 8.23 -9.35 -2.77
N ARG A 49 8.19 -9.79 -4.04
CA ARG A 49 7.09 -9.49 -4.95
C ARG A 49 5.77 -10.09 -4.47
N SER A 50 5.79 -11.35 -4.05
CA SER A 50 4.63 -12.04 -3.51
C SER A 50 4.10 -11.34 -2.26
N ALA A 51 4.99 -10.96 -1.33
CA ALA A 51 4.63 -10.21 -0.13
C ALA A 51 4.00 -8.84 -0.46
N ALA A 52 4.53 -8.12 -1.46
CA ALA A 52 3.96 -6.86 -1.92
C ALA A 52 2.54 -7.05 -2.48
N MET A 53 2.33 -8.08 -3.30
CA MET A 53 1.01 -8.39 -3.86
C MET A 53 -0.01 -8.79 -2.78
N VAL A 54 0.41 -9.60 -1.80
CA VAL A 54 -0.45 -9.98 -0.67
C VAL A 54 -0.79 -8.76 0.19
N TYR A 55 0.16 -7.86 0.43
CA TYR A 55 -0.11 -6.64 1.19
C TYR A 55 -1.13 -5.73 0.48
N LEU A 56 -1.08 -5.66 -0.86
CA LEU A 56 -2.07 -4.95 -1.64
C LEU A 56 -3.45 -5.62 -1.68
N SER A 57 -3.53 -6.95 -1.51
CA SER A 57 -4.79 -7.69 -1.56
C SER A 57 -5.51 -7.78 -0.21
N VAL A 58 -4.77 -7.79 0.90
CA VAL A 58 -5.33 -7.98 2.25
C VAL A 58 -5.72 -6.66 2.91
N VAL A 59 -5.18 -5.53 2.47
CA VAL A 59 -5.44 -4.22 3.10
C VAL A 59 -6.35 -3.37 2.18
N PRO A 60 -7.69 -3.38 2.37
CA PRO A 60 -8.70 -2.76 1.50
C PRO A 60 -8.82 -1.25 1.69
#